data_AF-A0A4V6E2F7-F1
#
_entry.id   AF-A0A4V6E2F7-F1
#
_cell.length_a   1.000
_cell.length_b   1.000
_cell.length_c   1.000
_cell.angle_alpha   90.00
_cell.angle_beta   90.00
_cell.angle_gamma   90.00
#
_symmetry.space_group_name_H-M   'P 1'
#
loop_
_entity.id
_entity.type
_entity.pdbx_description
1 polymer ?
#
loop_
_entity_poly.entity_id
_entity_poly.type
_entity_poly.pdbx_seq_one_letter_code
_entity_poly.pdbx_strand_id
1 'polypeptide(L)'
;VIEEHPGAILEEVEPYGYEQDVTAYTDTMTTWSLAGQWAFSPDIPARATEEICRLAIEHEETLRESDPTTLEYSPEAMTQTVIPEIDIHAGVANFFEDNDVWEDSWSRGDE
;
A
#
# COMPACT_ATOMS: atom_id res chain seq x y z
N VAL A 1 -0.98 20.56 5.67
CA VAL A 1 -1.09 19.91 6.99
C VAL A 1 -0.69 18.46 6.78
N ILE A 2 0.08 17.82 7.66
CA ILE A 2 0.65 16.48 7.41
C ILE A 2 -0.41 15.37 7.42
N GLU A 3 -1.65 15.67 7.84
CA GLU A 3 -2.68 14.66 8.12
C GLU A 3 -3.21 13.93 6.88
N GLU A 4 -3.10 14.52 5.67
CA GLU A 4 -3.65 13.95 4.45
C GLU A 4 -2.74 14.23 3.25
N HIS A 5 -2.24 13.16 2.62
CA HIS A 5 -1.48 13.24 1.37
C HIS A 5 -1.74 11.98 0.52
N PRO A 6 -2.18 12.10 -0.75
CA PRO A 6 -2.42 10.95 -1.62
C PRO A 6 -1.19 10.05 -1.75
N GLY A 7 -1.38 8.73 -1.70
CA GLY A 7 -0.31 7.74 -1.84
C GLY A 7 0.67 7.65 -0.66
N ALA A 8 0.42 8.39 0.44
CA ALA A 8 1.22 8.34 1.65
C ALA A 8 0.36 7.91 2.84
N ILE A 9 0.92 7.06 3.69
CA ILE A 9 0.26 6.58 4.91
C ILE A 9 0.75 7.43 6.07
N LEU A 10 -0.18 7.99 6.85
CA LEU A 10 0.14 8.71 8.08
C LEU A 10 0.55 7.71 9.16
N GLU A 11 1.72 7.90 9.76
CA GLU A 11 2.21 7.06 10.85
C GLU A 11 2.71 7.88 12.03
N GLU A 12 2.60 7.31 13.23
CA GLU A 12 3.27 7.80 14.43
C GLU A 12 4.33 6.79 14.86
N VAL A 13 5.58 7.24 14.93
CA VAL A 13 6.72 6.39 15.29
C VAL A 13 7.45 6.94 16.51
N GLU A 14 8.10 6.04 17.27
CA GLU A 14 9.02 6.45 18.33
C GLU A 14 10.26 7.10 17.71
N PRO A 15 10.72 8.27 18.19
CA PRO A 15 11.87 8.98 17.63
C PRO A 15 13.23 8.35 18.03
N TYR A 16 13.23 7.11 18.53
CA TYR A 16 14.44 6.44 19.00
C TYR A 16 15.40 6.14 17.84
N GLY A 17 16.69 6.46 18.00
CA GLY A 17 17.74 6.19 17.00
C GLY A 17 18.20 7.41 16.19
N TYR A 18 17.55 8.57 16.33
CA TYR A 18 18.09 9.83 15.83
C TYR A 18 19.23 10.32 16.73
N GLU A 19 20.28 10.91 16.15
CA GLU A 19 21.44 11.43 16.90
C GLU A 19 21.10 12.66 17.78
N GLN A 20 19.89 13.20 17.62
CA GLN A 20 19.39 14.36 18.35
C GLN A 20 18.58 13.91 19.57
N ASP A 21 18.76 14.57 20.70
CA ASP A 21 18.03 14.30 21.94
C ASP A 21 16.60 14.92 21.89
N VAL A 22 15.78 14.38 20.98
CA VAL A 22 14.41 14.88 20.70
C VAL A 22 13.37 14.38 21.70
N THR A 23 13.69 13.34 22.47
CA THR A 23 12.82 12.77 23.51
C THR A 23 12.60 13.70 24.70
N ALA A 24 13.45 14.72 24.87
CA ALA A 24 13.21 15.81 25.82
C ALA A 24 11.98 16.67 25.47
N TYR A 25 11.48 16.57 24.24
CA TYR A 25 10.42 17.43 23.70
C TYR A 25 9.22 16.67 23.15
N THR A 26 9.40 15.44 22.69
CA THR A 26 8.29 14.60 22.19
C THR A 26 8.57 13.13 22.38
N ASP A 27 7.54 12.36 22.74
CA ASP A 27 7.60 10.90 22.84
C ASP A 27 7.33 10.23 21.49
N THR A 28 6.69 10.93 20.54
CA THR A 28 6.31 10.42 19.22
C THR A 28 6.64 11.41 18.10
N MET A 29 6.79 10.89 16.89
CA MET A 29 6.95 11.67 15.67
C MET A 29 5.88 11.29 14.66
N THR A 30 5.09 12.26 14.23
CA THR A 30 4.16 12.11 13.10
C THR A 30 4.95 12.17 11.80
N THR A 31 4.84 11.14 10.97
CA THR A 31 5.55 11.00 9.68
C THR A 31 4.62 10.47 8.59
N TRP A 32 5.12 10.49 7.37
CA TRP A 32 4.56 9.72 6.26
C TRP A 32 5.40 8.49 5.98
N SER A 33 4.73 7.37 5.75
CA SER A 33 5.28 6.17 5.14
C SER A 33 4.87 6.15 3.67
N LEU A 34 5.85 5.99 2.78
CA LEU A 34 5.65 5.88 1.34
C LEU A 34 5.70 4.41 0.96
N ALA A 35 4.55 3.72 1.01
CA ALA A 35 4.52 2.31 0.66
C ALA A 35 4.81 2.14 -0.84
N GLY A 36 5.65 1.15 -1.16
CA GLY A 36 6.02 0.84 -2.52
C GLY A 36 4.82 0.32 -3.32
N GLN A 37 4.48 1.01 -4.41
CA GLN A 37 3.46 0.53 -5.35
C GLN A 37 4.07 -0.43 -6.36
N TRP A 38 3.31 -1.45 -6.75
CA TRP A 38 3.66 -2.32 -7.87
C TRP A 38 2.87 -1.89 -9.10
N ALA A 39 3.58 -1.36 -10.09
CA ALA A 39 2.98 -0.94 -11.34
C ALA A 39 3.05 -2.07 -12.37
N PHE A 40 1.94 -2.33 -13.04
CA PHE A 40 1.81 -3.34 -14.10
C PHE A 40 1.57 -2.67 -15.45
N SER A 41 2.17 -3.21 -16.51
CA SER A 41 1.83 -2.80 -17.89
C SER A 41 0.42 -3.30 -18.22
N PRO A 42 -0.39 -2.56 -18.99
CA PRO A 42 -1.69 -3.05 -19.45
C PRO A 42 -1.58 -4.33 -20.29
N ASP A 43 -0.43 -4.61 -20.91
CA ASP A 43 -0.22 -5.87 -21.66
C ASP A 43 -0.12 -7.13 -20.76
N ILE A 44 -0.11 -6.96 -19.43
CA ILE A 44 -0.05 -8.09 -18.50
C ILE A 44 -1.47 -8.66 -18.34
N PRO A 45 -1.68 -9.98 -18.51
CA PRO A 45 -3.01 -10.55 -18.37
C PRO A 45 -3.62 -10.30 -16.99
N ALA A 46 -4.90 -9.96 -16.93
CA ALA A 46 -5.60 -9.61 -15.68
C ALA A 46 -5.43 -10.73 -14.63
N ARG A 47 -5.63 -11.98 -15.04
CA ARG A 47 -5.44 -13.17 -14.18
C ARG A 47 -4.09 -13.19 -13.45
N ALA A 48 -3.04 -12.67 -14.06
CA ALA A 48 -1.70 -12.71 -13.47
C ALA A 48 -1.57 -11.68 -12.35
N THR A 49 -2.11 -10.48 -12.55
CA THR A 49 -2.11 -9.44 -11.51
C THR A 49 -3.07 -9.76 -10.35
N GLU A 50 -4.22 -10.39 -10.65
CA GLU A 50 -5.14 -10.90 -9.63
C GLU A 50 -4.47 -11.98 -8.77
N GLU A 51 -3.76 -12.92 -9.41
CA GLU A 51 -3.01 -13.96 -8.73
C GLU A 51 -1.85 -13.39 -7.89
N ILE A 52 -1.24 -12.29 -8.31
CA ILE A 52 -0.22 -11.61 -7.52
C ILE A 52 -0.81 -11.07 -6.21
N CYS A 53 -2.00 -10.45 -6.22
CA CYS A 53 -2.66 -10.00 -4.99
C CYS A 53 -2.90 -11.17 -4.03
N ARG A 54 -3.41 -12.30 -4.54
CA ARG A 54 -3.63 -13.52 -3.76
C ARG A 54 -2.33 -14.07 -3.16
N LEU A 55 -1.26 -14.16 -3.96
CA LEU A 55 0.04 -14.66 -3.54
C LEU A 55 0.72 -13.74 -2.52
N ALA A 56 0.57 -12.42 -2.65
CA ALA A 56 1.12 -11.45 -1.70
C ALA A 56 0.53 -11.63 -0.30
N ILE A 57 -0.78 -11.90 -0.20
CA ILE A 57 -1.44 -12.24 1.07
C ILE A 57 -1.01 -13.63 1.55
N GLU A 58 -1.01 -14.65 0.68
CA GLU A 58 -0.63 -16.02 1.05
C GLU A 58 0.81 -16.11 1.61
N HIS A 59 1.71 -15.28 1.10
CA HIS A 59 3.14 -15.33 1.43
C HIS A 59 3.65 -14.07 2.16
N GLU A 60 2.76 -13.33 2.81
CA GLU A 60 3.08 -12.09 3.54
C GLU A 60 4.25 -12.29 4.52
N GLU A 61 4.24 -13.36 5.32
CA GLU A 61 5.29 -13.65 6.30
C GLU A 61 6.67 -13.72 5.63
N THR A 62 6.78 -14.41 4.49
CA THR A 62 8.03 -14.51 3.73
C THR A 62 8.48 -13.16 3.18
N LEU A 63 7.53 -12.32 2.72
CA LEU A 63 7.85 -10.97 2.24
C LEU A 63 8.38 -10.09 3.39
N ARG A 64 7.76 -10.15 4.57
CA ARG A 64 8.16 -9.37 5.76
C ARG A 64 9.47 -9.85 6.38
N GLU A 65 9.76 -11.14 6.35
CA GLU A 65 11.07 -11.67 6.75
C GLU A 65 12.20 -11.16 5.84
N SER A 66 11.92 -10.98 4.54
CA SER A 66 12.89 -10.47 3.57
C SER A 66 13.01 -8.95 3.61
N ASP A 67 11.90 -8.24 3.79
CA ASP A 67 11.82 -6.78 3.81
C ASP A 67 10.88 -6.32 4.93
N PRO A 68 11.42 -5.82 6.06
CA PRO A 68 10.62 -5.38 7.20
C PRO A 68 9.80 -4.11 6.92
N THR A 69 9.99 -3.46 5.76
CA THR A 69 9.17 -2.32 5.33
C THR A 69 7.90 -2.73 4.60
N THR A 70 7.73 -4.03 4.31
CA THR A 70 6.51 -4.58 3.69
C THR A 70 5.32 -4.38 4.63
N LEU A 71 4.24 -3.80 4.11
CA LEU A 71 2.98 -3.65 4.84
C LEU A 71 2.39 -5.02 5.24
N GLU A 72 1.53 -5.02 6.25
CA GLU A 72 0.71 -6.20 6.51
C GLU A 72 -0.35 -6.31 5.41
N TYR A 73 -0.33 -7.42 4.66
CA TYR A 73 -1.16 -7.55 3.46
C TYR A 73 -2.58 -8.05 3.80
N SER A 74 -3.55 -7.18 3.55
CA SER A 74 -4.97 -7.51 3.41
C SER A 74 -5.53 -6.83 2.16
N PRO A 75 -6.73 -7.22 1.68
CA PRO A 75 -7.39 -6.48 0.61
C PRO A 75 -7.49 -4.98 0.89
N GLU A 76 -7.86 -4.59 2.11
CA GLU A 76 -7.95 -3.18 2.54
C GLU A 76 -6.57 -2.52 2.61
N ALA A 77 -5.53 -3.22 3.08
CA ALA A 77 -4.19 -2.64 3.12
C ALA A 77 -3.68 -2.30 1.72
N MET A 78 -4.03 -3.12 0.72
CA MET A 78 -3.66 -2.89 -0.68
C MET A 78 -4.34 -1.66 -1.32
N THR A 79 -5.40 -1.11 -0.73
CA THR A 79 -6.06 0.10 -1.24
C THR A 79 -5.47 1.40 -0.70
N GLN A 80 -4.69 1.35 0.39
CA GLN A 80 -4.23 2.54 1.12
C GLN A 80 -3.36 3.50 0.31
N THR A 81 -2.74 3.00 -0.76
CA THR A 81 -1.89 3.82 -1.64
C THR A 81 -2.47 3.98 -3.03
N VAL A 82 -3.75 3.68 -3.25
CA VAL A 82 -4.40 3.98 -4.53
C VAL A 82 -4.30 5.48 -4.81
N ILE A 83 -3.89 5.82 -6.02
CA ILE A 83 -3.85 7.18 -6.54
C ILE A 83 -5.01 7.29 -7.53
N PRO A 84 -6.10 8.01 -7.21
CA PRO A 84 -7.31 8.02 -8.04
C PRO A 84 -7.11 8.48 -9.48
N GLU A 85 -6.03 9.23 -9.76
CA GLU A 85 -5.67 9.67 -11.11
C GLU A 85 -4.98 8.58 -11.96
N ILE A 86 -4.64 7.42 -11.38
CA ILE A 86 -3.98 6.30 -12.06
C ILE A 86 -4.95 5.12 -12.10
N ASP A 87 -5.19 4.60 -13.31
CA ASP A 87 -6.07 3.45 -13.50
C ASP A 87 -5.54 2.20 -12.76
N ILE A 88 -6.44 1.51 -12.05
CA ILE A 88 -6.16 0.24 -11.40
C ILE A 88 -6.17 -0.87 -12.45
N HIS A 89 -5.08 -1.64 -12.52
CA HIS A 89 -4.95 -2.74 -13.48
C HIS A 89 -6.11 -3.74 -13.38
N ALA A 90 -6.62 -4.24 -14.51
CA ALA A 90 -7.87 -5.01 -14.59
C ALA A 90 -7.96 -6.18 -13.60
N GLY A 91 -6.88 -6.94 -13.39
CA GLY A 91 -6.89 -8.05 -12.43
C GLY A 91 -6.81 -7.62 -10.96
N VAL A 92 -6.17 -6.49 -10.67
CA VAL A 92 -6.20 -5.91 -9.33
C VAL A 92 -7.61 -5.37 -9.03
N ALA A 93 -8.27 -4.78 -10.03
CA ALA A 93 -9.66 -4.37 -9.92
C ALA A 93 -10.59 -5.56 -9.64
N ASN A 94 -10.46 -6.68 -10.37
CA ASN A 94 -11.20 -7.91 -10.05
C ASN A 94 -11.00 -8.34 -8.60
N PHE A 95 -9.74 -8.37 -8.15
CA PHE A 95 -9.41 -8.75 -6.79
C PHE A 95 -10.06 -7.81 -5.76
N PHE A 96 -10.06 -6.49 -5.99
CA PHE A 96 -10.72 -5.53 -5.10
C PHE A 96 -12.24 -5.67 -5.10
N GLU A 97 -12.86 -5.89 -6.25
CA GLU A 97 -14.31 -6.14 -6.39
C GLU A 97 -14.71 -7.44 -5.67
N ASP A 98 -13.96 -8.52 -5.87
CA ASP A 98 -14.23 -9.84 -5.26
C ASP A 98 -14.07 -9.84 -3.73
N ASN A 99 -13.33 -8.87 -3.17
CA ASN A 99 -13.13 -8.70 -1.73
C ASN A 99 -13.93 -7.52 -1.15
N ASP A 100 -14.87 -6.92 -1.90
CA ASP A 100 -15.71 -5.81 -1.44
C ASP A 100 -14.92 -4.55 -0.97
N VAL A 101 -13.73 -4.30 -1.53
CA VAL A 101 -12.87 -3.14 -1.19
C VAL A 101 -12.72 -2.13 -2.34
N TRP A 102 -13.42 -2.33 -3.45
CA TRP A 102 -13.45 -1.38 -4.56
C TRP A 102 -14.23 -0.11 -4.21
N GLU A 103 -13.69 1.06 -4.57
CA GLU A 103 -14.36 2.35 -4.41
C GLU A 103 -14.79 2.93 -5.77
N ASP A 104 -16.03 3.40 -5.88
CA ASP A 104 -16.62 3.99 -7.11
C ASP A 104 -15.84 5.20 -7.66
N SER A 105 -14.99 5.81 -6.82
CA SER A 105 -14.15 6.94 -7.21
C SER A 105 -12.95 6.54 -8.08
N TRP A 106 -12.60 5.25 -8.14
CA TRP A 106 -11.45 4.75 -8.88
C TRP A 106 -11.82 4.38 -10.31
N SER A 107 -10.81 4.43 -11.18
CA SER A 107 -10.92 3.97 -12.56
C SER A 107 -10.22 2.64 -12.76
N ARG A 108 -10.81 1.82 -13.64
CA ARG A 108 -10.28 0.52 -14.05
C ARG A 108 -9.52 0.67 -15.37
N GLY A 109 -8.33 0.08 -15.42
CA GLY A 109 -7.49 0.01 -16.62
C GLY A 109 -7.82 -1.19 -17.51
N ASP A 110 -7.28 -1.17 -18.72
CA ASP A 110 -7.46 -2.19 -19.75
C ASP A 110 -6.54 -3.42 -19.57
N GLU A 111 -6.84 -4.49 -20.33
CA GLU A 111 -6.02 -5.69 -20.59
C GLU A 111 -5.82 -5.88 -22.11
#